data_AF-A0A8T0TNC1-F1
#
_entry.id   AF-A0A8T0TNC1-F1
#
_cell.length_a   1.000
_cell.length_b   1.000
_cell.length_c   1.000
_cell.angle_alpha   90.00
_cell.angle_beta   90.00
_cell.angle_gamma   90.00
#
_symmetry.space_group_name_H-M   'P 1'
#
loop_
_entity.id
_entity.type
_entity.pdbx_description
1 polymer ?
#
loop_
_entity_poly.entity_id
_entity_poly.type
_entity_poly.pdbx_seq_one_letter_code
_entity_poly.pdbx_strand_id
1 'polypeptide(L)'
;MALAFDEFGRPFIIIREQEKKTRLRGLDAQKANNASGKAVSRILRTSLGPKGMDKMLQSPDGDVTITNDGATILEQMDVDNQIAKLMVELSRSQDYEIGDGTTGVVVMAGALLEQAEKLLERGIHPIRVAEGYEMASRIAFDHLERISQKFEFSADNIEPLVQTCMTTLSSKIVNRFKRALAEIAVKAVLAVADLERKDVNLDLIKVEGKVGGKLEDTELIYGIVVDKDMSHPQMPKRIEDAKIAILTCPFEPPKPKTKHKVDIDTVEKFQTLREQEQKYFDEMVQKCKDVGATLVICQWGFDDEANHLLMHRNLPAVRWVGGVELELIAIATGGRIVPRFQELSPEKLGKAGLVREKSFGTTKDRMLYIEQCANSRAVTIFIRGGNKMMIEETKRSLHDALCVARNLIRNNSIVYGGGSAEISCSIAVETAADRHPGVEQIIC
;
A
#
# COMPACT_ATOMS: atom_id res chain seq x y z
N MET A 1 -50.51 -1.45 -6.08
CA MET A 1 -50.13 -1.93 -7.43
C MET A 1 -50.69 -0.97 -8.45
N ALA A 2 -49.85 -0.39 -9.30
CA ALA A 2 -50.31 0.40 -10.45
C ALA A 2 -49.97 -0.40 -11.71
N LEU A 3 -50.99 -0.75 -12.49
CA LEU A 3 -50.80 -1.29 -13.84
C LEU A 3 -50.46 -0.12 -14.75
N ALA A 4 -49.29 -0.16 -15.39
CA ALA A 4 -48.90 0.78 -16.42
C ALA A 4 -48.78 0.03 -17.75
N PHE A 5 -49.00 0.74 -18.85
CA PHE A 5 -48.94 0.20 -20.19
C PHE A 5 -47.79 0.87 -20.93
N ASP A 6 -47.01 0.09 -21.68
CA ASP A 6 -45.98 0.60 -22.59
C ASP A 6 -46.65 1.26 -23.82
N GLU A 7 -45.88 1.95 -24.67
CA GLU A 7 -46.36 2.60 -25.91
C GLU A 7 -47.07 1.61 -26.87
N PHE A 8 -46.82 0.30 -26.71
CA PHE A 8 -47.46 -0.79 -27.44
C PHE A 8 -48.62 -1.47 -26.70
N GLY A 9 -49.15 -0.88 -25.62
CA GLY A 9 -50.32 -1.37 -24.90
C GLY A 9 -50.11 -2.67 -24.11
N ARG A 10 -48.85 -3.11 -23.93
CA ARG A 10 -48.53 -4.30 -23.13
C ARG A 10 -48.56 -3.92 -21.64
N PRO A 11 -49.35 -4.61 -20.80
CA PRO A 11 -49.38 -4.33 -19.37
C PRO A 11 -48.09 -4.81 -18.72
N PHE A 12 -47.41 -3.92 -18.00
CA PHE A 12 -46.36 -4.30 -17.06
C PHE A 12 -46.74 -3.83 -15.66
N ILE A 13 -46.41 -4.67 -14.68
CA ILE A 13 -46.76 -4.42 -13.28
C ILE A 13 -45.62 -3.60 -12.67
N ILE A 14 -45.89 -2.34 -12.32
CA ILE A 14 -44.97 -1.59 -11.47
C ILE A 14 -45.20 -2.07 -10.04
N ILE A 15 -44.37 -3.01 -9.61
CA ILE A 15 -44.28 -3.40 -8.20
C ILE A 15 -43.63 -2.21 -7.48
N ARG A 16 -44.46 -1.35 -6.87
CA ARG A 16 -43.96 -0.42 -5.86
C ARG A 16 -43.46 -1.27 -4.70
N GLU A 17 -42.15 -1.48 -4.60
CA GLU A 17 -41.48 -2.04 -3.41
C GLU A 17 -41.62 -1.13 -2.17
N GLN A 18 -42.74 -0.43 -2.00
CA GLN A 18 -42.99 0.44 -0.86
C GLN A 18 -43.17 -0.36 0.44
N GLU A 19 -43.67 -1.60 0.38
CA GLU A 19 -43.82 -2.43 1.58
C GLU A 19 -42.48 -2.89 2.18
N LYS A 20 -41.41 -2.96 1.39
CA LYS A 20 -40.04 -3.23 1.89
C LYS A 20 -39.27 -1.97 2.31
N LYS A 21 -39.80 -0.77 2.03
CA LYS A 21 -39.12 0.51 2.33
C LYS A 21 -39.64 1.09 3.64
N THR A 22 -39.01 0.70 4.74
CA THR A 22 -39.21 1.34 6.05
C THR A 22 -38.68 2.78 5.99
N ARG A 23 -39.56 3.76 6.20
CA ARG A 23 -39.20 5.19 6.22
C ARG A 23 -39.19 5.70 7.64
N LEU A 24 -37.99 5.82 8.22
CA LEU A 24 -37.78 6.59 9.45
C LEU A 24 -37.89 8.09 9.14
N ARG A 25 -38.50 8.87 10.04
CA ARG A 25 -38.71 10.32 9.86
C ARG A 25 -38.31 11.08 11.12
N GLY A 26 -37.89 12.33 10.92
CA GLY A 26 -37.65 13.29 12.01
C GLY A 26 -36.51 12.88 12.94
N LEU A 27 -36.72 13.10 14.24
CA LEU A 27 -35.73 12.87 15.30
C LEU A 27 -35.32 11.39 15.41
N ASP A 28 -36.24 10.45 15.23
CA ASP A 28 -35.94 9.02 15.34
C ASP A 28 -34.95 8.55 14.27
N ALA A 29 -35.03 9.11 13.06
CA ALA A 29 -34.07 8.85 12.00
C ALA A 29 -32.67 9.37 12.37
N GLN A 30 -32.60 10.57 12.95
CA GLN A 30 -31.33 11.17 13.38
C GLN A 30 -30.70 10.39 14.55
N LYS A 31 -31.51 9.96 15.52
CA LYS A 31 -31.05 9.11 16.62
C LYS A 31 -30.55 7.75 16.13
N ALA A 32 -31.25 7.11 15.20
CA ALA A 32 -30.81 5.84 14.61
C ALA A 32 -29.47 5.98 13.87
N ASN A 33 -29.29 7.09 13.14
CA ASN A 33 -28.03 7.43 12.46
C ASN A 33 -26.90 7.63 13.47
N ASN A 34 -27.12 8.44 14.50
CA ASN A 34 -26.13 8.71 15.55
C ASN A 34 -25.75 7.43 16.30
N ALA A 35 -26.72 6.59 16.65
CA ALA A 35 -26.49 5.31 17.32
C ALA A 35 -25.57 4.39 16.51
N SER A 36 -25.72 4.41 15.18
CA SER A 36 -24.91 3.58 14.27
C SER A 36 -23.47 4.08 14.20
N GLY A 37 -23.26 5.40 14.06
CA GLY A 37 -21.91 5.99 14.12
C GLY A 37 -21.22 5.75 15.47
N LYS A 38 -21.96 5.85 16.57
CA LYS A 38 -21.45 5.54 17.93
C LYS A 38 -21.07 4.08 18.10
N ALA A 39 -21.84 3.15 17.54
CA ALA A 39 -21.54 1.73 17.62
C ALA A 39 -20.20 1.42 16.97
N VAL A 40 -19.95 1.96 15.77
CA VAL A 40 -18.67 1.84 15.06
C VAL A 40 -17.51 2.45 15.85
N SER A 41 -17.68 3.68 16.35
CA SER A 41 -16.68 4.36 17.18
C SER A 41 -16.35 3.58 18.46
N ARG A 42 -17.35 2.99 19.12
CA ARG A 42 -17.17 2.20 20.35
C ARG A 42 -16.34 0.94 20.11
N ILE A 43 -16.47 0.31 18.94
CA ILE A 43 -15.65 -0.84 18.55
C ILE A 43 -14.17 -0.40 18.49
N LEU A 44 -13.88 0.69 17.79
CA LEU A 44 -12.51 1.19 17.58
C LEU A 44 -11.86 1.84 18.80
N ARG A 45 -12.64 2.34 19.78
CA ARG A 45 -12.12 3.02 20.97
C ARG A 45 -11.07 2.20 21.75
N THR A 46 -11.19 0.87 21.72
CA THR A 46 -10.27 -0.05 22.41
C THR A 46 -8.92 -0.22 21.72
N SER A 47 -8.79 0.23 20.47
CA SER A 47 -7.59 0.13 19.65
C SER A 47 -6.79 1.45 19.60
N LEU A 48 -7.35 2.55 20.13
CA LEU A 48 -6.70 3.86 20.12
C LEU A 48 -5.57 3.96 21.18
N GLY A 49 -4.40 4.43 20.73
CA GLY A 49 -3.26 4.79 21.59
C GLY A 49 -2.26 3.65 21.84
N PRO A 50 -1.15 3.92 22.55
CA PRO A 50 -0.05 2.95 22.75
C PRO A 50 -0.42 1.74 23.63
N LYS A 51 -1.53 1.84 24.38
CA LYS A 51 -2.12 0.74 25.16
C LYS A 51 -3.37 0.16 24.48
N GLY A 52 -3.65 0.56 23.25
CA GLY A 52 -4.71 -0.01 22.44
C GLY A 52 -4.44 -1.48 22.16
N MET A 53 -5.51 -2.25 21.97
CA MET A 53 -5.44 -3.66 21.62
C MET A 53 -5.89 -3.88 20.18
N ASP A 54 -5.19 -4.79 19.50
CA ASP A 54 -5.50 -5.20 18.15
C ASP A 54 -6.80 -6.00 18.10
N LYS A 55 -7.44 -6.01 16.93
CA LYS A 55 -8.64 -6.79 16.69
C LYS A 55 -8.32 -7.97 15.79
N MET A 56 -8.86 -9.12 16.16
CA MET A 56 -8.88 -10.31 15.33
C MET A 56 -10.16 -10.29 14.51
N LEU A 57 -10.02 -10.32 13.19
CA LEU A 57 -11.09 -10.32 12.22
C LEU A 57 -10.97 -11.59 11.40
N GLN A 58 -12.10 -12.25 11.17
CA GLN A 58 -12.18 -13.47 10.38
C GLN A 58 -13.01 -13.18 9.13
N SER A 59 -12.39 -13.35 7.96
CA SER A 59 -13.07 -13.25 6.68
C SER A 59 -14.05 -14.42 6.51
N PRO A 60 -15.08 -14.27 5.63
CA PRO A 60 -16.00 -15.37 5.31
C PRO A 60 -15.29 -16.64 4.81
N ASP A 61 -14.15 -16.47 4.13
CA ASP A 61 -13.31 -17.57 3.63
C ASP A 61 -12.49 -18.28 4.72
N GLY A 62 -12.55 -17.80 5.97
CA GLY A 62 -11.84 -18.36 7.12
C GLY A 62 -10.46 -17.76 7.37
N ASP A 63 -9.97 -16.86 6.51
CA ASP A 63 -8.73 -16.12 6.72
C ASP A 63 -8.80 -15.20 7.94
N VAL A 64 -7.77 -15.25 8.79
CA VAL A 64 -7.68 -14.43 10.00
C VAL A 64 -6.72 -13.27 9.76
N THR A 65 -7.21 -12.06 10.00
CA THR A 65 -6.39 -10.85 10.07
C THR A 65 -6.37 -10.33 11.49
N ILE A 66 -5.18 -10.00 12.01
CA ILE A 66 -5.02 -9.31 13.29
C ILE A 66 -4.41 -7.96 12.99
N THR A 67 -5.08 -6.87 13.39
CA THR A 67 -4.57 -5.53 13.11
C THR A 67 -5.05 -4.48 14.12
N ASN A 68 -4.24 -3.44 14.30
CA ASN A 68 -4.59 -2.25 15.06
C ASN A 68 -5.19 -1.15 14.19
N ASP A 69 -4.94 -1.18 12.89
CA ASP A 69 -5.31 -0.10 11.98
C ASP A 69 -6.83 0.01 11.82
N GLY A 70 -7.37 1.19 12.13
CA GLY A 70 -8.80 1.48 12.07
C GLY A 70 -9.37 1.36 10.67
N ALA A 71 -8.63 1.73 9.62
CA ALA A 71 -9.11 1.65 8.25
C ALA A 71 -9.29 0.18 7.83
N THR A 72 -8.26 -0.63 8.04
CA THR A 72 -8.32 -2.08 7.77
C THR A 72 -9.42 -2.77 8.58
N ILE A 73 -9.60 -2.41 9.87
CA ILE A 73 -10.66 -2.99 10.70
C ILE A 73 -12.04 -2.71 10.09
N LEU A 74 -12.28 -1.48 9.65
CA LEU A 74 -13.56 -1.05 9.11
C LEU A 74 -13.82 -1.60 7.71
N GLU A 75 -12.80 -1.76 6.88
CA GLU A 75 -12.95 -2.35 5.54
C GLU A 75 -13.30 -3.84 5.59
N GLN A 76 -12.79 -4.57 6.58
CA GLN A 76 -13.11 -5.98 6.77
C GLN A 76 -14.45 -6.20 7.50
N MET A 77 -15.00 -5.16 8.12
CA MET A 77 -16.28 -5.24 8.80
C MET A 77 -17.41 -5.09 7.78
N ASP A 78 -18.24 -6.12 7.64
CA ASP A 78 -19.43 -6.03 6.79
C ASP A 78 -20.50 -5.18 7.50
N VAL A 79 -20.83 -4.02 6.92
CA VAL A 79 -21.80 -3.09 7.51
C VAL A 79 -22.91 -2.71 6.54
N ASP A 80 -24.15 -3.00 6.94
CA ASP A 80 -25.34 -2.67 6.15
C ASP A 80 -25.74 -1.20 6.24
N ASN A 81 -25.52 -0.57 7.40
CA ASN A 81 -25.98 0.79 7.65
C ASN A 81 -25.17 1.82 6.85
N GLN A 82 -25.86 2.68 6.10
CA GLN A 82 -25.26 3.73 5.28
C GLN A 82 -24.39 4.71 6.08
N ILE A 83 -24.78 5.05 7.31
CA ILE A 83 -23.97 5.95 8.16
C ILE A 83 -22.67 5.28 8.57
N ALA A 84 -22.69 3.98 8.83
CA ALA A 84 -21.47 3.26 9.13
C ALA A 84 -20.57 3.14 7.90
N LYS A 85 -21.13 2.97 6.70
CA LYS A 85 -20.37 3.05 5.43
C LYS A 85 -19.66 4.40 5.28
N LEU A 86 -20.32 5.51 5.63
CA LEU A 86 -19.67 6.83 5.66
C LEU A 86 -18.50 6.88 6.65
N MET A 87 -18.60 6.21 7.82
CA MET A 87 -17.48 6.11 8.76
C MET A 87 -16.32 5.27 8.20
N VAL A 88 -16.61 4.21 7.42
CA VAL A 88 -15.59 3.42 6.71
C VAL A 88 -14.88 4.28 5.66
N GLU A 89 -15.64 5.00 4.84
CA GLU A 89 -15.09 5.90 3.81
C GLU A 89 -14.28 7.05 4.41
N LEU A 90 -14.71 7.61 5.54
CA LEU A 90 -13.96 8.61 6.31
C LEU A 90 -12.58 8.05 6.73
N SER A 91 -12.55 6.85 7.32
CA SER A 91 -11.30 6.22 7.75
C SER A 91 -10.38 5.91 6.58
N ARG A 92 -10.94 5.44 5.45
CA ARG A 92 -10.19 5.13 4.23
C ARG A 92 -9.61 6.38 3.57
N SER A 93 -10.35 7.47 3.59
CA SER A 93 -9.89 8.76 3.05
C SER A 93 -8.72 9.31 3.87
N GLN A 94 -8.80 9.19 5.20
CA GLN A 94 -7.72 9.58 6.11
C GLN A 94 -6.44 8.74 5.89
N ASP A 95 -6.60 7.44 5.67
CA ASP A 95 -5.49 6.54 5.36
C ASP A 95 -4.82 6.90 4.03
N TYR A 96 -5.60 7.17 2.98
CA TYR A 96 -5.06 7.51 1.66
C TYR A 96 -4.31 8.87 1.64
N GLU A 97 -4.87 9.90 2.27
CA GLU A 97 -4.30 11.25 2.26
C GLU A 97 -3.11 11.38 3.23
N ILE A 98 -3.28 10.96 4.48
CA ILE A 98 -2.31 11.19 5.56
C ILE A 98 -1.56 9.91 5.92
N GLY A 99 -2.23 8.75 5.91
CA GLY A 99 -1.65 7.45 6.29
C GLY A 99 -1.41 7.28 7.78
N ASP A 100 -2.06 8.11 8.61
CA ASP A 100 -2.13 7.94 10.07
C ASP A 100 -3.42 8.60 10.59
N GLY A 101 -3.83 8.28 11.81
CA GLY A 101 -5.01 8.84 12.46
C GLY A 101 -6.34 8.21 12.02
N THR A 102 -6.30 7.06 11.35
CA THR A 102 -7.48 6.30 10.88
C THR A 102 -8.45 5.99 12.03
N THR A 103 -7.93 5.47 13.14
CA THR A 103 -8.73 5.21 14.35
C THR A 103 -9.20 6.48 15.04
N GLY A 104 -8.34 7.51 15.08
CA GLY A 104 -8.61 8.77 15.79
C GLY A 104 -9.77 9.55 15.17
N VAL A 105 -9.81 9.65 13.83
CA VAL A 105 -10.86 10.41 13.12
C VAL A 105 -12.23 9.79 13.33
N VAL A 106 -12.34 8.45 13.34
CA VAL A 106 -13.60 7.73 13.57
C VAL A 106 -14.07 7.89 15.01
N VAL A 107 -13.14 7.85 15.97
CA VAL A 107 -13.47 8.06 17.39
C VAL A 107 -13.96 9.49 17.63
N MET A 108 -13.27 10.49 17.06
CA MET A 108 -13.66 11.90 17.12
C MET A 108 -15.03 12.14 16.50
N ALA A 109 -15.29 11.61 15.30
CA ALA A 109 -16.60 11.70 14.65
C ALA A 109 -17.71 11.08 15.50
N GLY A 110 -17.47 9.90 16.10
CA GLY A 110 -18.42 9.27 17.01
C GLY A 110 -18.73 10.11 18.26
N ALA A 111 -17.72 10.77 18.83
CA ALA A 111 -17.89 11.67 19.97
C ALA A 111 -18.70 12.93 19.61
N LEU A 112 -18.45 13.52 18.43
CA LEU A 112 -19.21 14.67 17.91
C LEU A 112 -20.69 14.32 17.70
N LEU A 113 -20.98 13.13 17.16
CA LEU A 113 -22.34 12.62 17.01
C LEU A 113 -23.02 12.37 18.37
N GLU A 114 -22.25 11.97 19.39
CA GLU A 114 -22.76 11.80 20.75
C GLU A 114 -23.15 13.11 21.41
N GLN A 115 -22.33 14.15 21.29
CA GLN A 115 -22.70 15.47 21.79
C GLN A 115 -23.83 16.09 20.97
N ALA A 116 -23.83 15.90 19.65
CA ALA A 116 -24.90 16.39 18.77
C ALA A 116 -26.26 15.79 19.17
N GLU A 117 -26.33 14.51 19.52
CA GLU A 117 -27.58 13.90 20.00
C GLU A 117 -28.15 14.61 21.24
N LYS A 118 -27.29 14.98 22.21
CA LYS A 118 -27.73 15.71 23.41
C LYS A 118 -28.25 17.11 23.06
N LEU A 119 -27.65 17.78 22.09
CA LEU A 119 -28.11 19.09 21.60
C LEU A 119 -29.46 18.99 20.89
N LEU A 120 -29.66 17.93 20.10
CA LEU A 120 -30.94 17.65 19.44
C LEU A 120 -32.05 17.37 20.46
N GLU A 121 -31.74 16.64 21.54
CA GLU A 121 -32.70 16.40 22.64
C GLU A 121 -33.12 17.67 23.39
N ARG A 122 -32.24 18.68 23.41
CA ARG A 122 -32.56 20.02 23.94
C ARG A 122 -33.38 20.88 22.97
N GLY A 123 -33.73 20.35 21.79
CA GLY A 123 -34.53 21.05 20.79
C GLY A 123 -33.74 21.99 19.87
N ILE A 124 -32.41 21.88 19.83
CA ILE A 124 -31.58 22.68 18.91
C ILE A 124 -31.71 22.11 17.49
N HIS A 125 -31.85 22.98 16.50
CA HIS A 125 -31.98 22.57 15.10
C HIS A 125 -30.65 21.99 14.57
N PRO A 126 -30.64 20.82 13.87
CA PRO A 126 -29.42 20.16 13.40
C PRO A 126 -28.49 21.05 12.55
N ILE A 127 -29.07 21.91 11.72
CA ILE A 127 -28.30 22.84 10.86
C ILE A 127 -27.48 23.81 11.71
N ARG A 128 -28.04 24.33 12.81
CA ARG A 128 -27.30 25.22 13.71
C ARG A 128 -26.16 24.50 14.42
N VAL A 129 -26.36 23.22 14.77
CA VAL A 129 -25.30 22.39 15.35
C VAL A 129 -24.15 22.23 14.36
N ALA A 130 -24.45 21.97 13.08
CA ALA A 130 -23.44 21.86 12.04
C ALA A 130 -22.66 23.16 11.83
N GLU A 131 -23.36 24.30 11.76
CA GLU A 131 -22.73 25.64 11.64
C GLU A 131 -21.80 25.95 12.83
N GLY A 132 -22.24 25.64 14.06
CA GLY A 132 -21.41 25.84 15.24
C GLY A 132 -20.18 24.93 15.30
N TYR A 133 -20.31 23.66 14.88
CA TYR A 133 -19.15 22.76 14.76
C TYR A 133 -18.16 23.23 13.69
N GLU A 134 -18.63 23.81 12.58
CA GLU A 134 -17.74 24.37 11.56
C GLU A 134 -16.98 25.60 12.09
N MET A 135 -17.64 26.45 12.88
CA MET A 135 -17.01 27.58 13.55
C MET A 135 -15.95 27.12 14.57
N ALA A 136 -16.30 26.17 15.44
CA ALA A 136 -15.38 25.61 16.43
C ALA A 136 -14.16 24.95 15.77
N SER A 137 -14.36 24.25 14.65
CA SER A 137 -13.28 23.63 13.86
C SER A 137 -12.27 24.65 13.35
N ARG A 138 -12.74 25.80 12.83
CA ARG A 138 -11.84 26.88 12.38
C ARG A 138 -11.00 27.45 13.52
N ILE A 139 -11.62 27.68 14.69
CA ILE A 139 -10.91 28.18 15.88
C ILE A 139 -9.86 27.17 16.36
N ALA A 140 -10.20 25.88 16.37
CA ALA A 140 -9.28 24.81 16.72
C ALA A 140 -8.09 24.75 15.74
N PHE A 141 -8.34 24.90 14.44
CA PHE A 141 -7.29 24.92 13.41
C PHE A 141 -6.32 26.09 13.59
N ASP A 142 -6.82 27.31 13.78
CA ASP A 142 -6.00 28.50 14.03
C ASP A 142 -5.14 28.35 15.29
N HIS A 143 -5.69 27.68 16.32
CA HIS A 143 -4.96 27.40 17.55
C HIS A 143 -3.87 26.33 17.35
N LEU A 144 -4.15 25.29 16.57
CA LEU A 144 -3.16 24.27 16.20
C LEU A 144 -1.97 24.87 15.46
N GLU A 145 -2.20 25.80 14.53
CA GLU A 145 -1.13 26.49 13.84
C GLU A 145 -0.26 27.31 14.80
N ARG A 146 -0.85 27.96 15.80
CA ARG A 146 -0.12 28.76 16.80
C ARG A 146 0.73 27.92 17.75
N ILE A 147 0.24 26.75 18.16
CA ILE A 147 0.99 25.84 19.06
C ILE A 147 2.00 24.97 18.29
N SER A 148 1.89 24.91 16.96
CA SER A 148 2.78 24.12 16.13
C SER A 148 4.23 24.58 16.28
N GLN A 149 5.14 23.61 16.35
CA GLN A 149 6.57 23.87 16.35
C GLN A 149 7.17 23.37 15.05
N LYS A 150 8.12 24.12 14.49
CA LYS A 150 8.84 23.67 13.30
C LYS A 150 10.04 22.86 13.74
N PHE A 151 10.12 21.61 13.29
CA PHE A 151 11.37 20.86 13.37
C PHE A 151 12.19 21.11 12.10
N GLU A 152 13.39 21.65 12.29
CA GLU A 152 14.38 21.65 11.22
C GLU A 152 15.00 20.26 11.15
N PHE A 153 14.81 19.59 10.02
CA PHE A 153 15.51 18.34 9.72
C PHE A 153 16.67 18.64 8.77
N SER A 154 17.81 18.02 9.05
CA SER A 154 18.98 18.00 8.18
C SER A 154 19.24 16.55 7.78
N ALA A 155 19.91 16.32 6.64
CA ALA A 155 20.42 15.00 6.28
C ALA A 155 21.31 14.38 7.38
N ASP A 156 21.93 15.21 8.21
CA ASP A 156 22.78 14.81 9.34
C ASP A 156 22.01 14.58 10.65
N ASN A 157 20.81 15.18 10.80
CA ASN A 157 19.99 15.06 11.99
C ASN A 157 18.62 14.45 11.67
N ILE A 158 18.62 13.13 11.60
CA ILE A 158 17.46 12.29 11.30
C ILE A 158 16.60 12.05 12.57
N GLU A 159 17.11 12.37 13.75
CA GLU A 159 16.50 12.04 15.05
C GLU A 159 15.05 12.56 15.20
N PRO A 160 14.68 13.80 14.78
CA PRO A 160 13.30 14.26 14.87
C PRO A 160 12.33 13.41 14.03
N LEU A 161 12.74 13.00 12.83
CA LEU A 161 11.96 12.11 11.96
C LEU A 161 11.78 10.73 12.60
N VAL A 162 12.85 10.19 13.20
CA VAL A 162 12.81 8.89 13.90
C VAL A 162 11.87 8.97 15.09
N GLN A 163 11.92 10.05 15.89
CA GLN A 163 11.04 10.22 17.05
C GLN A 163 9.56 10.29 16.66
N THR A 164 9.22 10.99 15.58
CA THR A 164 7.85 11.04 15.06
C THR A 164 7.41 9.65 14.59
N CYS A 165 8.23 8.94 13.80
CA CYS A 165 7.91 7.59 13.35
C CYS A 165 7.80 6.58 14.51
N MET A 166 8.63 6.73 15.55
CA MET A 166 8.54 5.91 16.77
C MET A 166 7.21 6.08 17.49
N THR A 167 6.59 7.27 17.40
CA THR A 167 5.28 7.54 17.98
C THR A 167 4.19 6.78 17.24
N THR A 168 4.18 6.81 15.90
CA THR A 168 3.23 6.06 15.05
C THR A 168 3.36 4.54 15.23
N LEU A 169 4.57 4.03 15.44
CA LEU A 169 4.82 2.59 15.65
C LEU A 169 4.50 2.11 17.08
N SER A 170 4.21 3.03 18.02
CA SER A 170 4.08 2.70 19.44
C SER A 170 2.80 1.96 19.82
N SER A 171 1.71 2.13 19.06
CA SER A 171 0.42 1.47 19.27
C SER A 171 0.29 0.09 18.64
N LYS A 172 1.34 -0.39 17.98
CA LYS A 172 1.29 -1.60 17.14
C LYS A 172 2.14 -2.74 17.72
N ILE A 173 1.97 -3.95 17.17
CA ILE A 173 2.73 -5.16 17.57
C ILE A 173 4.25 -4.92 17.56
N VAL A 174 4.71 -4.04 16.67
CA VAL A 174 6.11 -3.66 16.48
C VAL A 174 6.71 -2.77 17.57
N ASN A 175 5.96 -2.41 18.63
CA ASN A 175 6.42 -1.52 19.71
C ASN A 175 7.75 -1.98 20.35
N ARG A 176 8.02 -3.30 20.43
CA ARG A 176 9.28 -3.84 20.96
C ARG A 176 10.51 -3.44 20.13
N PHE A 177 10.35 -3.27 18.82
CA PHE A 177 11.42 -3.01 17.86
C PHE A 177 11.22 -1.67 17.09
N LYS A 178 10.41 -0.76 17.65
CA LYS A 178 10.00 0.47 16.97
C LYS A 178 11.15 1.38 16.55
N ARG A 179 12.27 1.41 17.30
CA ARG A 179 13.40 2.30 16.98
C ARG A 179 14.07 1.89 15.67
N ALA A 180 14.43 0.62 15.52
CA ALA A 180 15.07 0.13 14.32
C ALA A 180 14.15 0.20 13.09
N LEU A 181 12.87 -0.09 13.26
CA LEU A 181 11.88 0.06 12.17
C LEU A 181 11.67 1.53 11.79
N ALA A 182 11.65 2.45 12.77
CA ALA A 182 11.61 3.89 12.50
C ALA A 182 12.85 4.35 11.73
N GLU A 183 14.05 3.92 12.14
CA GLU A 183 15.29 4.24 11.44
C GLU A 183 15.30 3.70 10.00
N ILE A 184 14.78 2.48 9.78
CA ILE A 184 14.63 1.87 8.45
C ILE A 184 13.65 2.68 7.59
N ALA A 185 12.47 3.00 8.13
CA ALA A 185 11.45 3.75 7.42
C ALA A 185 11.98 5.14 7.01
N VAL A 186 12.63 5.85 7.92
CA VAL A 186 13.17 7.19 7.63
C VAL A 186 14.31 7.12 6.61
N LYS A 187 15.24 6.15 6.72
CA LYS A 187 16.30 5.95 5.71
C LYS A 187 15.71 5.62 4.34
N ALA A 188 14.67 4.80 4.29
CA ALA A 188 13.98 4.47 3.04
C ALA A 188 13.34 5.72 2.41
N VAL A 189 12.62 6.52 3.20
CA VAL A 189 12.03 7.76 2.71
C VAL A 189 13.09 8.75 2.23
N LEU A 190 14.17 8.96 2.99
CA LEU A 190 15.25 9.89 2.61
C LEU A 190 15.99 9.45 1.34
N ALA A 191 16.11 8.15 1.07
CA ALA A 191 16.72 7.64 -0.16
C ALA A 191 15.88 7.94 -1.41
N VAL A 192 14.56 8.08 -1.25
CA VAL A 192 13.59 8.27 -2.33
C VAL A 192 13.15 9.74 -2.46
N ALA A 193 13.22 10.50 -1.37
CA ALA A 193 12.73 11.87 -1.30
C ALA A 193 13.49 12.82 -2.23
N ASP A 194 12.73 13.63 -2.97
CA ASP A 194 13.26 14.79 -3.66
C ASP A 194 13.14 16.00 -2.72
N LEU A 195 14.27 16.36 -2.09
CA LEU A 195 14.31 17.44 -1.10
C LEU A 195 14.02 18.83 -1.70
N GLU A 196 14.25 19.03 -3.00
CA GLU A 196 13.97 20.31 -3.67
C GLU A 196 12.47 20.48 -3.90
N ARG A 197 11.80 19.42 -4.33
CA ARG A 197 10.35 19.42 -4.57
C ARG A 197 9.52 19.15 -3.31
N LYS A 198 10.16 18.70 -2.22
CA LYS A 198 9.50 18.21 -1.00
C LYS A 198 8.43 17.16 -1.30
N ASP A 199 8.70 16.31 -2.28
CA ASP A 199 7.79 15.24 -2.66
C ASP A 199 8.46 13.89 -2.50
N VAL A 200 7.66 12.92 -2.08
CA VAL A 200 8.10 11.54 -1.82
C VAL A 200 7.13 10.63 -2.52
N ASN A 201 7.63 9.91 -3.53
CA ASN A 201 6.87 8.86 -4.17
C ASN A 201 7.05 7.55 -3.39
N LEU A 202 6.02 7.16 -2.64
CA LEU A 202 6.03 5.92 -1.85
C LEU A 202 6.05 4.66 -2.73
N ASP A 203 5.62 4.74 -3.99
CA ASP A 203 5.61 3.59 -4.90
C ASP A 203 7.02 3.06 -5.19
N LEU A 204 8.05 3.89 -5.02
CA LEU A 204 9.45 3.52 -5.19
C LEU A 204 10.01 2.71 -4.00
N ILE A 205 9.27 2.64 -2.89
CA ILE A 205 9.64 1.87 -1.70
C ILE A 205 8.86 0.56 -1.75
N LYS A 206 9.55 -0.53 -2.10
CA LYS A 206 8.96 -1.87 -2.05
C LYS A 206 9.02 -2.40 -0.62
N VAL A 207 7.89 -2.91 -0.12
CA VAL A 207 7.85 -3.58 1.19
C VAL A 207 7.54 -5.06 0.96
N GLU A 208 8.55 -5.90 1.10
CA GLU A 208 8.44 -7.34 0.88
C GLU A 208 8.57 -8.08 2.21
N GLY A 209 7.76 -9.10 2.44
CA GLY A 209 7.75 -9.80 3.73
C GLY A 209 7.71 -11.31 3.55
N LYS A 210 8.64 -12.01 4.19
CA LYS A 210 8.73 -13.48 4.09
C LYS A 210 8.79 -14.14 5.47
N VAL A 211 8.04 -15.23 5.60
CA VAL A 211 7.95 -16.01 6.85
C VAL A 211 9.31 -16.58 7.23
N GLY A 212 9.57 -16.60 8.53
CA GLY A 212 10.78 -17.12 9.16
C GLY A 212 11.68 -16.02 9.71
N GLY A 213 12.62 -16.44 10.56
CA GLY A 213 13.50 -15.52 11.28
C GLY A 213 12.77 -14.74 12.39
N LYS A 214 13.46 -13.72 12.91
CA LYS A 214 12.91 -12.78 13.88
C LYS A 214 12.58 -11.46 13.20
N LEU A 215 11.73 -10.66 13.83
CA LEU A 215 11.44 -9.30 13.38
C LEU A 215 12.69 -8.39 13.36
N GLU A 216 13.65 -8.70 14.22
CA GLU A 216 14.96 -8.05 14.31
C GLU A 216 15.81 -8.24 13.05
N ASP A 217 15.56 -9.30 12.26
CA ASP A 217 16.28 -9.58 11.01
C ASP A 217 15.76 -8.74 9.83
N THR A 218 14.83 -7.81 10.08
CA THR A 218 14.29 -6.91 9.06
C THR A 218 15.38 -5.93 8.62
N GLU A 219 15.65 -5.88 7.31
CA GLU A 219 16.75 -5.11 6.74
C GLU A 219 16.27 -4.14 5.64
N LEU A 220 16.92 -2.98 5.55
CA LEU A 220 16.76 -2.06 4.43
C LEU A 220 17.78 -2.42 3.35
N ILE A 221 17.29 -2.66 2.15
CA ILE A 221 18.11 -3.04 1.00
C ILE A 221 18.07 -1.89 -0.01
N TYR A 222 19.25 -1.35 -0.33
CA TYR A 222 19.42 -0.37 -1.39
C TYR A 222 19.39 -1.07 -2.75
N GLY A 223 18.17 -1.36 -3.19
CA GLY A 223 17.88 -2.11 -4.41
C GLY A 223 16.55 -2.84 -4.30
N ILE A 224 16.40 -3.91 -5.08
CA ILE A 224 15.12 -4.62 -5.24
C ILE A 224 15.25 -6.09 -4.84
N VAL A 225 14.32 -6.52 -4.00
CA VAL A 225 14.11 -7.94 -3.70
C VAL A 225 12.94 -8.46 -4.52
N VAL A 226 13.12 -9.62 -5.14
CA VAL A 226 12.08 -10.32 -5.89
C VAL A 226 11.89 -11.70 -5.29
N ASP A 227 10.64 -12.09 -5.03
CA ASP A 227 10.29 -13.43 -4.55
C ASP A 227 10.28 -14.45 -5.70
N LYS A 228 11.44 -14.60 -6.34
CA LYS A 228 11.69 -15.55 -7.42
C LYS A 228 13.08 -16.17 -7.28
N ASP A 229 13.18 -17.40 -7.74
CA ASP A 229 14.40 -18.16 -7.90
C ASP A 229 14.96 -18.01 -9.31
N MET A 230 16.22 -18.42 -9.47
CA MET A 230 16.81 -18.55 -10.81
C MET A 230 16.08 -19.64 -11.59
N SER A 231 15.90 -19.43 -12.90
CA SER A 231 15.07 -20.31 -13.73
C SER A 231 15.60 -21.74 -13.84
N HIS A 232 16.90 -21.96 -13.67
CA HIS A 232 17.52 -23.29 -13.65
C HIS A 232 18.41 -23.47 -12.40
N PRO A 233 18.34 -24.62 -11.68
CA PRO A 233 19.08 -24.83 -10.42
C PRO A 233 20.60 -24.76 -10.53
N GLN A 234 21.16 -25.04 -11.72
CA GLN A 234 22.60 -25.00 -12.00
C GLN A 234 23.10 -23.61 -12.40
N MET A 235 22.22 -22.61 -12.53
CA MET A 235 22.65 -21.24 -12.79
C MET A 235 23.45 -20.66 -11.61
N PRO A 236 24.42 -19.77 -11.87
CA PRO A 236 25.19 -19.12 -10.82
C PRO A 236 24.27 -18.28 -9.94
N LYS A 237 24.43 -18.45 -8.63
CA LYS A 237 23.60 -17.77 -7.61
C LYS A 237 24.10 -16.38 -7.24
N ARG A 238 25.30 -16.03 -7.69
CA ARG A 238 25.94 -14.74 -7.42
C ARG A 238 26.55 -14.23 -8.72
N ILE A 239 26.18 -13.00 -9.06
CA ILE A 239 26.62 -12.31 -10.27
C ILE A 239 27.13 -10.93 -9.81
N GLU A 240 28.38 -10.63 -10.12
CA GLU A 240 29.00 -9.32 -9.88
C GLU A 240 28.95 -8.50 -11.19
N ASP A 241 28.78 -7.18 -11.07
CA ASP A 241 28.64 -6.25 -12.20
C ASP A 241 27.61 -6.71 -13.25
N ALA A 242 26.40 -6.98 -12.77
CA ALA A 242 25.31 -7.49 -13.59
C ALA A 242 24.77 -6.42 -14.55
N LYS A 243 24.82 -6.72 -15.85
CA LYS A 243 24.04 -6.01 -16.87
C LYS A 243 22.72 -6.72 -17.09
N ILE A 244 21.62 -6.06 -16.75
CA ILE A 244 20.30 -6.68 -16.66
C ILE A 244 19.49 -6.34 -17.92
N ALA A 245 19.08 -7.36 -18.65
CA ALA A 245 18.11 -7.25 -19.73
C ALA A 245 16.70 -7.40 -19.17
N ILE A 246 15.91 -6.34 -19.28
CA ILE A 246 14.53 -6.29 -18.77
C ILE A 246 13.58 -6.50 -19.95
N LEU A 247 12.90 -7.65 -19.97
CA LEU A 247 12.12 -8.10 -21.12
C LEU A 247 10.66 -8.34 -20.74
N THR A 248 9.75 -7.89 -21.60
CA THR A 248 8.32 -8.23 -21.54
C THR A 248 7.90 -9.24 -22.59
N CYS A 249 8.83 -9.77 -23.37
CA CYS A 249 8.59 -10.87 -24.30
C CYS A 249 8.83 -12.24 -23.62
N PRO A 250 8.00 -13.26 -23.93
CA PRO A 250 8.27 -14.63 -23.54
C PRO A 250 9.40 -15.23 -24.39
N PHE A 251 10.13 -16.19 -23.81
CA PHE A 251 11.01 -17.07 -24.58
C PHE A 251 10.20 -18.28 -25.06
N GLU A 252 9.34 -18.03 -26.04
CA GLU A 252 8.52 -19.04 -26.69
C GLU A 252 8.57 -18.85 -28.22
N PRO A 253 8.31 -19.91 -29.01
CA PRO A 253 8.12 -19.77 -30.45
C PRO A 253 6.96 -18.79 -30.72
N PRO A 254 7.06 -17.94 -31.74
CA PRO A 254 6.11 -16.87 -31.96
C PRO A 254 4.78 -17.47 -32.42
N LYS A 255 3.79 -17.47 -31.54
CA LYS A 255 2.44 -17.89 -31.88
C LYS A 255 1.72 -16.73 -32.56
N PRO A 256 1.18 -16.91 -33.78
CA PRO A 256 0.36 -15.88 -34.40
C PRO A 256 -0.87 -15.61 -33.53
N LYS A 257 -1.24 -14.34 -33.38
CA LYS A 257 -2.43 -13.93 -32.60
C LYS A 257 -3.74 -14.38 -33.25
N THR A 258 -3.72 -14.61 -34.55
CA THR A 258 -4.84 -15.16 -35.31
C THR A 258 -4.86 -16.68 -35.21
N LYS A 259 -6.05 -17.31 -35.32
CA LYS A 259 -6.17 -18.77 -35.40
C LYS A 259 -5.43 -19.26 -36.64
N HIS A 260 -4.22 -19.77 -36.45
CA HIS A 260 -3.42 -20.42 -37.48
C HIS A 260 -3.28 -21.89 -37.14
N LYS A 261 -3.65 -22.77 -38.06
CA LYS A 261 -3.35 -24.19 -37.97
C LYS A 261 -2.17 -24.47 -38.88
N VAL A 262 -1.12 -25.07 -38.33
CA VAL A 262 0.01 -25.54 -39.13
C VAL A 262 -0.28 -26.99 -39.46
N ASP A 263 -0.68 -27.26 -40.70
CA ASP A 263 -0.91 -28.62 -41.18
C ASP A 263 0.42 -29.22 -41.68
N ILE A 264 0.80 -30.36 -41.11
CA ILE A 264 2.07 -31.03 -41.37
C ILE A 264 1.79 -32.36 -42.07
N ASP A 265 1.92 -32.38 -43.39
CA ASP A 265 1.61 -33.58 -44.21
C ASP A 265 2.79 -34.55 -44.40
N THR A 266 4.02 -34.11 -44.10
CA THR A 266 5.24 -34.83 -44.47
C THR A 266 6.26 -34.82 -43.33
N VAL A 267 6.99 -35.92 -43.16
CA VAL A 267 8.04 -36.07 -42.13
C VAL A 267 9.16 -35.04 -42.29
N GLU A 268 9.52 -34.69 -43.52
CA GLU A 268 10.53 -33.66 -43.82
C GLU A 268 10.11 -32.27 -43.32
N LYS A 269 8.83 -31.90 -43.50
CA LYS A 269 8.29 -30.63 -42.99
C LYS A 269 8.34 -30.59 -41.46
N PHE A 270 8.07 -31.72 -40.79
CA PHE A 270 8.17 -31.82 -39.33
C PHE A 270 9.61 -31.60 -38.82
N GLN A 271 10.59 -32.23 -39.46
CA GLN A 271 12.01 -32.03 -39.11
C GLN A 271 12.47 -30.59 -39.35
N THR A 272 12.07 -30.01 -40.49
CA THR A 272 12.42 -28.61 -40.82
C THR A 272 11.83 -27.63 -39.81
N LEU A 273 10.60 -27.84 -39.36
CA LEU A 273 9.95 -27.01 -38.33
C LEU A 273 10.71 -27.11 -37.00
N ARG A 274 11.09 -28.31 -36.58
CA ARG A 274 11.87 -28.52 -35.35
C ARG A 274 13.24 -27.83 -35.41
N GLU A 275 13.94 -27.92 -36.54
CA GLU A 275 15.20 -27.21 -36.73
C GLU A 275 15.03 -25.69 -36.72
N GLN A 276 13.92 -25.18 -37.27
CA GLN A 276 13.61 -23.75 -37.24
C GLN A 276 13.30 -23.26 -35.82
N GLU A 277 12.55 -24.04 -35.03
CA GLU A 277 12.30 -23.73 -33.61
C GLU A 277 13.60 -23.64 -32.81
N GLN A 278 14.49 -24.62 -32.97
CA GLN A 278 15.80 -24.61 -32.30
C GLN A 278 16.66 -23.41 -32.72
N LYS A 279 16.76 -23.14 -34.04
CA LYS A 279 17.49 -21.97 -34.55
C LYS A 279 16.93 -20.67 -34.00
N TYR A 280 15.61 -20.57 -33.89
CA TYR A 280 14.95 -19.38 -33.38
C TYR A 280 15.30 -19.11 -31.91
N PHE A 281 15.30 -20.15 -31.06
CA PHE A 281 15.77 -20.01 -29.68
C PHE A 281 17.25 -19.66 -29.60
N ASP A 282 18.09 -20.31 -30.41
CA ASP A 282 19.53 -20.02 -30.45
C ASP A 282 19.81 -18.57 -30.86
N GLU A 283 19.05 -18.02 -31.82
CA GLU A 283 19.14 -16.62 -32.22
C GLU A 283 18.69 -15.65 -31.12
N MET A 284 17.61 -15.97 -30.39
CA MET A 284 17.14 -15.14 -29.27
C MET A 284 18.19 -15.05 -28.16
N VAL A 285 18.74 -16.19 -27.75
CA VAL A 285 19.77 -16.23 -26.71
C VAL A 285 21.06 -15.58 -27.22
N GLN A 286 21.41 -15.76 -28.50
CA GLN A 286 22.58 -15.10 -29.09
C GLN A 286 22.46 -13.59 -29.04
N LYS A 287 21.30 -13.02 -29.42
CA LYS A 287 21.05 -11.57 -29.34
C LYS A 287 21.20 -11.03 -27.92
N CYS A 288 20.73 -11.75 -26.91
CA CYS A 288 20.93 -11.36 -25.52
C CYS A 288 22.41 -11.30 -25.14
N LYS A 289 23.21 -12.26 -25.65
CA LYS A 289 24.64 -12.36 -25.40
C LYS A 289 25.46 -11.32 -26.17
N ASP A 290 25.11 -11.06 -27.42
CA ASP A 290 25.79 -10.09 -28.30
C ASP A 290 25.67 -8.67 -27.76
N VAL A 291 24.53 -8.35 -27.12
CA VAL A 291 24.30 -7.08 -26.43
C VAL A 291 25.09 -7.00 -25.10
N GLY A 292 25.62 -8.12 -24.63
CA GLY A 292 26.45 -8.22 -23.43
C GLY A 292 25.67 -8.22 -22.13
N ALA A 293 24.42 -8.73 -22.14
CA ALA A 293 23.66 -8.93 -20.91
C ALA A 293 24.29 -10.03 -20.04
N THR A 294 24.27 -9.84 -18.73
CA THR A 294 24.76 -10.81 -17.73
C THR A 294 23.62 -11.49 -16.98
N LEU A 295 22.43 -10.87 -16.97
CA LEU A 295 21.22 -11.39 -16.34
C LEU A 295 20.01 -11.04 -17.21
N VAL A 296 19.09 -11.98 -17.39
CA VAL A 296 17.84 -11.76 -18.10
C VAL A 296 16.67 -11.82 -17.12
N ILE A 297 15.83 -10.79 -17.12
CA ILE A 297 14.60 -10.77 -16.31
C ILE A 297 13.41 -10.63 -17.25
N CYS A 298 12.51 -11.61 -17.19
CA CYS A 298 11.31 -11.65 -18.00
C CYS A 298 10.04 -11.59 -17.17
N GLN A 299 9.06 -10.85 -17.68
CA GLN A 299 7.70 -10.86 -17.16
C GLN A 299 7.02 -12.23 -17.34
N TRP A 300 7.25 -12.88 -18.49
CA TRP A 300 6.62 -14.15 -18.85
C TRP A 300 7.53 -15.34 -18.55
N GLY A 301 6.96 -16.54 -18.73
CA GLY A 301 7.66 -17.81 -18.64
C GLY A 301 8.67 -18.04 -19.76
N PHE A 302 9.46 -19.11 -19.58
CA PHE A 302 10.36 -19.67 -20.58
C PHE A 302 9.90 -21.07 -20.93
N ASP A 303 10.11 -21.47 -22.17
CA ASP A 303 10.11 -22.87 -22.55
C ASP A 303 11.34 -23.60 -21.96
N ASP A 304 11.23 -24.90 -21.73
CA ASP A 304 12.28 -25.69 -21.09
C ASP A 304 13.55 -25.76 -21.98
N GLU A 305 13.37 -25.85 -23.31
CA GLU A 305 14.48 -25.80 -24.27
C GLU A 305 15.25 -24.48 -24.19
N ALA A 306 14.53 -23.35 -24.15
CA ALA A 306 15.13 -22.02 -24.02
C ALA A 306 15.89 -21.88 -22.70
N ASN A 307 15.33 -22.42 -21.62
CA ASN A 307 15.94 -22.37 -20.29
C ASN A 307 17.26 -23.16 -20.22
N HIS A 308 17.31 -24.32 -20.88
CA HIS A 308 18.53 -25.12 -21.03
C HIS A 308 19.59 -24.41 -21.87
N LEU A 309 19.19 -23.75 -22.97
CA LEU A 309 20.11 -22.96 -23.81
C LEU A 309 20.69 -21.75 -23.07
N LEU A 310 19.87 -21.03 -22.30
CA LEU A 310 20.30 -19.92 -21.44
C LEU A 310 21.36 -20.38 -20.43
N MET A 311 21.14 -21.55 -19.81
CA MET A 311 22.12 -22.15 -18.90
C MET A 311 23.45 -22.47 -19.60
N HIS A 312 23.42 -23.19 -20.73
CA HIS A 312 24.65 -23.54 -21.46
C HIS A 312 25.45 -22.33 -21.92
N ARG A 313 24.78 -21.21 -22.22
CA ARG A 313 25.44 -19.98 -22.63
C ARG A 313 25.88 -19.08 -21.48
N ASN A 314 25.75 -19.55 -20.23
CA ASN A 314 26.04 -18.83 -18.99
C ASN A 314 25.26 -17.51 -18.86
N LEU A 315 23.96 -17.54 -19.19
CA LEU A 315 23.03 -16.44 -19.03
C LEU A 315 21.98 -16.80 -17.98
N PRO A 316 22.18 -16.41 -16.72
CA PRO A 316 21.17 -16.51 -15.67
C PRO A 316 19.89 -15.79 -16.09
N ALA A 317 18.75 -16.41 -15.81
CA ALA A 317 17.47 -15.85 -16.16
C ALA A 317 16.45 -15.99 -15.02
N VAL A 318 15.53 -15.04 -14.95
CA VAL A 318 14.41 -15.02 -14.00
C VAL A 318 13.13 -14.89 -14.80
N ARG A 319 12.19 -15.79 -14.55
CA ARG A 319 10.88 -15.86 -15.21
C ARG A 319 9.76 -15.43 -14.27
N TRP A 320 8.62 -15.05 -14.84
CA TRP A 320 7.40 -14.72 -14.09
C TRP A 320 7.56 -13.56 -13.09
N VAL A 321 8.27 -12.50 -13.49
CA VAL A 321 8.37 -11.28 -12.68
C VAL A 321 7.13 -10.41 -12.87
N GLY A 322 6.58 -9.87 -11.78
CA GLY A 322 5.38 -9.02 -11.85
C GLY A 322 5.64 -7.73 -12.64
N GLY A 323 4.61 -7.18 -13.29
CA GLY A 323 4.76 -5.93 -14.06
C GLY A 323 5.26 -4.76 -13.22
N VAL A 324 4.68 -4.57 -12.02
CA VAL A 324 5.10 -3.54 -11.07
C VAL A 324 6.56 -3.75 -10.62
N GLU A 325 6.96 -5.00 -10.36
CA GLU A 325 8.33 -5.32 -9.98
C GLU A 325 9.31 -5.02 -11.12
N LEU A 326 8.91 -5.30 -12.36
CA LEU A 326 9.71 -5.04 -13.55
C LEU A 326 9.95 -3.54 -13.76
N GLU A 327 8.93 -2.72 -13.55
CA GLU A 327 9.03 -1.26 -13.58
C GLU A 327 9.97 -0.73 -12.50
N LEU A 328 9.85 -1.24 -11.28
CA LEU A 328 10.78 -0.88 -10.20
C LEU A 328 12.21 -1.27 -10.54
N ILE A 329 12.43 -2.48 -11.09
CA ILE A 329 13.77 -2.93 -11.52
C ILE A 329 14.32 -2.01 -12.60
N ALA A 330 13.50 -1.59 -13.56
CA ALA A 330 13.90 -0.65 -14.59
C ALA A 330 14.33 0.70 -13.98
N ILE A 331 13.57 1.25 -13.03
CA ILE A 331 13.88 2.52 -12.36
C ILE A 331 15.17 2.41 -11.54
N ALA A 332 15.34 1.33 -10.77
CA ALA A 332 16.50 1.10 -9.92
C ALA A 332 17.79 0.95 -10.75
N THR A 333 17.72 0.10 -11.79
CA THR A 333 18.89 -0.25 -12.60
C THR A 333 19.19 0.77 -13.69
N GLY A 334 18.27 1.71 -13.96
CA GLY A 334 18.33 2.64 -15.09
C GLY A 334 18.09 1.97 -16.45
N GLY A 335 17.66 0.71 -16.47
CA GLY A 335 17.36 -0.04 -17.68
C GLY A 335 16.03 0.38 -18.30
N ARG A 336 15.85 0.08 -19.60
CA ARG A 336 14.56 0.24 -20.28
C ARG A 336 13.89 -1.11 -20.47
N ILE A 337 12.57 -1.14 -20.29
CA ILE A 337 11.77 -2.32 -20.54
C ILE A 337 11.71 -2.56 -22.06
N VAL A 338 12.15 -3.73 -22.51
CA VAL A 338 12.22 -4.08 -23.93
C VAL A 338 11.11 -5.08 -24.30
N PRO A 339 10.21 -4.71 -25.23
CA PRO A 339 9.10 -5.59 -25.64
C PRO A 339 9.49 -6.62 -26.68
N ARG A 340 10.54 -6.38 -27.47
CA ARG A 340 10.98 -7.28 -28.56
C ARG A 340 12.49 -7.47 -28.52
N PHE A 341 12.95 -8.70 -28.72
CA PHE A 341 14.38 -9.05 -28.78
C PHE A 341 15.18 -8.27 -29.85
N GLN A 342 14.54 -7.85 -30.94
CA GLN A 342 15.17 -7.06 -32.00
C GLN A 342 15.54 -5.65 -31.56
N GLU A 343 14.85 -5.12 -30.54
CA GLU A 343 15.08 -3.78 -30.02
C GLU A 343 16.07 -3.77 -28.86
N LEU A 344 16.64 -4.92 -28.51
CA LEU A 344 17.64 -5.05 -27.46
C LEU A 344 18.91 -4.30 -27.91
N SER A 345 19.32 -3.30 -27.13
CA SER A 345 20.56 -2.55 -27.37
C SER A 345 21.35 -2.39 -26.08
N PRO A 346 22.68 -2.24 -26.14
CA PRO A 346 23.51 -2.15 -24.93
C PRO A 346 23.15 -0.97 -24.02
N GLU A 347 22.63 0.11 -24.61
CA GLU A 347 22.17 1.31 -23.90
C GLU A 347 20.91 1.09 -23.06
N LYS A 348 20.10 0.08 -23.41
CA LYS A 348 18.84 -0.24 -22.73
C LYS A 348 19.05 -1.18 -21.54
N LEU A 349 20.24 -1.75 -21.37
CA LEU A 349 20.54 -2.64 -20.27
C LEU A 349 20.63 -1.87 -18.95
N GLY A 350 20.00 -2.43 -17.92
CA GLY A 350 20.16 -1.96 -16.55
C GLY A 350 21.52 -2.33 -15.98
N LYS A 351 22.04 -1.56 -15.02
CA LYS A 351 23.29 -1.84 -14.32
C LYS A 351 23.04 -2.07 -12.83
N ALA A 352 23.55 -3.18 -12.30
CA ALA A 352 23.55 -3.49 -10.87
C ALA A 352 24.91 -4.05 -10.46
N GLY A 353 25.42 -3.63 -9.30
CA GLY A 353 26.73 -4.09 -8.81
C GLY A 353 26.71 -5.55 -8.34
N LEU A 354 25.63 -5.99 -7.70
CA LEU A 354 25.54 -7.35 -7.16
C LEU A 354 24.13 -7.91 -7.30
N VAL A 355 24.02 -9.09 -7.92
CA VAL A 355 22.79 -9.90 -7.90
C VAL A 355 23.09 -11.20 -7.19
N ARG A 356 22.37 -11.48 -6.09
CA ARG A 356 22.54 -12.69 -5.30
C ARG A 356 21.21 -13.38 -5.00
N GLU A 357 21.19 -14.69 -5.12
CA GLU A 357 20.08 -15.52 -4.66
C GLU A 357 20.37 -15.91 -3.20
N LYS A 358 19.56 -15.39 -2.26
CA LYS A 358 19.69 -15.70 -0.83
C LYS A 358 18.60 -16.70 -0.45
N SER A 359 19.02 -17.81 0.15
CA SER A 359 18.10 -18.81 0.72
C SER A 359 17.81 -18.46 2.17
N PHE A 360 16.53 -18.50 2.57
CA PHE A 360 16.10 -18.16 3.92
C PHE A 360 15.60 -19.37 4.69
N GLY A 361 16.28 -19.70 5.79
CA GLY A 361 15.81 -20.72 6.75
C GLY A 361 15.93 -22.16 6.27
N THR A 362 15.13 -23.05 6.87
CA THR A 362 15.03 -24.49 6.56
C THR A 362 14.05 -24.79 5.41
N THR A 363 13.08 -23.91 5.19
CA THR A 363 12.27 -23.89 3.97
C THR A 363 13.20 -23.51 2.83
N LYS A 364 13.23 -24.26 1.72
CA LYS A 364 14.11 -24.01 0.55
C LYS A 364 13.72 -22.75 -0.24
N ASP A 365 13.17 -21.77 0.43
CA ASP A 365 12.70 -20.53 -0.12
C ASP A 365 13.87 -19.63 -0.47
N ARG A 366 13.93 -19.25 -1.74
CA ARG A 366 14.98 -18.41 -2.30
C ARG A 366 14.37 -17.10 -2.75
N MET A 367 15.13 -16.04 -2.62
CA MET A 367 14.76 -14.73 -3.14
C MET A 367 15.97 -14.12 -3.81
N LEU A 368 15.70 -13.36 -4.87
CA LEU A 368 16.70 -12.63 -5.62
C LEU A 368 16.88 -11.24 -5.00
N TYR A 369 18.12 -10.91 -4.70
CA TYR A 369 18.55 -9.60 -4.20
C TYR A 369 19.32 -8.92 -5.31
N ILE A 370 18.84 -7.77 -5.75
CA ILE A 370 19.54 -6.88 -6.70
C ILE A 370 20.00 -5.67 -5.90
N GLU A 371 21.30 -5.57 -5.66
CA GLU A 371 21.94 -4.55 -4.82
C GLU A 371 22.89 -3.67 -5.63
N GLN A 372 23.20 -2.48 -5.10
CA GLN A 372 24.12 -1.51 -5.71
C GLN A 372 23.72 -1.11 -7.14
N CYS A 373 22.45 -0.75 -7.30
CA CYS A 373 21.95 -0.27 -8.58
C CYS A 373 22.47 1.14 -8.90
N ALA A 374 22.59 1.46 -10.20
CA ALA A 374 23.08 2.76 -10.65
C ALA A 374 22.22 3.94 -10.17
N ASN A 375 20.92 3.72 -9.92
CA ASN A 375 20.01 4.70 -9.37
C ASN A 375 19.47 4.20 -8.02
N SER A 376 19.87 4.84 -6.93
CA SER A 376 19.51 4.46 -5.55
C SER A 376 18.09 4.89 -5.13
N ARG A 377 17.30 5.43 -6.07
CA ARG A 377 15.95 5.96 -5.80
C ARG A 377 14.87 4.90 -5.58
N ALA A 378 15.18 3.62 -5.74
CA ALA A 378 14.27 2.52 -5.43
C ALA A 378 14.90 1.65 -4.34
N VAL A 379 14.16 1.46 -3.26
CA VAL A 379 14.61 0.75 -2.07
C VAL A 379 13.61 -0.32 -1.69
N THR A 380 14.09 -1.41 -1.10
CA THR A 380 13.23 -2.47 -0.59
C THR A 380 13.43 -2.65 0.90
N ILE A 381 12.33 -2.60 1.65
CA ILE A 381 12.30 -3.00 3.05
C ILE A 381 11.93 -4.47 3.09
N PHE A 382 12.85 -5.31 3.55
CA PHE A 382 12.62 -6.74 3.65
C PHE A 382 12.29 -7.13 5.08
N ILE A 383 11.04 -7.54 5.31
CA ILE A 383 10.48 -7.87 6.61
C ILE A 383 10.57 -9.37 6.87
N ARG A 384 11.02 -9.70 8.08
CA ARG A 384 11.03 -11.07 8.61
C ARG A 384 10.08 -11.19 9.79
N GLY A 385 9.50 -12.36 9.99
CA GLY A 385 8.54 -12.57 11.06
C GLY A 385 8.16 -14.04 11.22
N GLY A 386 7.83 -14.43 12.46
CA GLY A 386 7.53 -15.82 12.78
C GLY A 386 6.25 -16.33 12.12
N ASN A 387 5.23 -15.48 11.98
CA ASN A 387 3.93 -15.81 11.42
C ASN A 387 3.54 -14.83 10.30
N LYS A 388 2.76 -15.31 9.32
CA LYS A 388 2.22 -14.47 8.24
C LYS A 388 1.42 -13.27 8.76
N MET A 389 0.57 -13.48 9.77
CA MET A 389 -0.22 -12.40 10.39
C MET A 389 0.66 -11.27 10.94
N MET A 390 1.80 -11.63 11.55
CA MET A 390 2.75 -10.64 12.10
C MET A 390 3.45 -9.85 10.99
N ILE A 391 3.75 -10.50 9.87
CA ILE A 391 4.38 -9.85 8.71
C ILE A 391 3.41 -8.87 8.06
N GLU A 392 2.16 -9.28 7.82
CA GLU A 392 1.15 -8.39 7.24
C GLU A 392 0.88 -7.19 8.14
N GLU A 393 0.82 -7.38 9.46
CA GLU A 393 0.68 -6.25 10.40
C GLU A 393 1.93 -5.36 10.43
N THR A 394 3.12 -5.94 10.30
CA THR A 394 4.37 -5.17 10.23
C THR A 394 4.45 -4.36 8.93
N LYS A 395 3.99 -4.92 7.79
CA LYS A 395 3.89 -4.21 6.51
C LYS A 395 3.01 -2.97 6.63
N ARG A 396 1.82 -3.11 7.21
CA ARG A 396 0.91 -1.98 7.49
C ARG A 396 1.53 -0.98 8.44
N SER A 397 2.12 -1.47 9.54
CA SER A 397 2.79 -0.62 10.53
C SER A 397 3.89 0.25 9.90
N LEU A 398 4.67 -0.33 8.98
CA LEU A 398 5.70 0.37 8.23
C LEU A 398 5.11 1.34 7.22
N HIS A 399 4.04 0.99 6.52
CA HIS A 399 3.35 1.89 5.60
C HIS A 399 2.96 3.20 6.29
N ASP A 400 2.32 3.12 7.46
CA ASP A 400 1.91 4.31 8.21
C ASP A 400 3.12 5.15 8.65
N ALA A 401 4.22 4.50 9.06
CA ALA A 401 5.46 5.19 9.40
C ALA A 401 6.09 5.90 8.18
N LEU A 402 6.04 5.28 7.00
CA LEU A 402 6.51 5.88 5.74
C LEU A 402 5.64 7.09 5.36
N CYS A 403 4.32 6.99 5.52
CA CYS A 403 3.38 8.08 5.27
C CYS A 403 3.63 9.28 6.21
N VAL A 404 3.86 9.02 7.50
CA VAL A 404 4.20 10.07 8.47
C VAL A 404 5.54 10.73 8.16
N ALA A 405 6.56 9.96 7.78
CA ALA A 405 7.84 10.50 7.35
C ALA A 405 7.69 11.38 6.08
N ARG A 406 6.87 10.97 5.11
CA ARG A 406 6.51 11.78 3.93
C ARG A 406 5.84 13.09 4.34
N ASN A 407 4.89 13.05 5.26
CA ASN A 407 4.15 14.25 5.69
C ASN A 407 5.10 15.27 6.34
N LEU A 408 6.08 14.81 7.10
CA LEU A 408 7.08 15.69 7.74
C LEU A 408 8.03 16.35 6.73
N ILE A 409 8.33 15.66 5.62
CA ILE A 409 9.12 16.24 4.52
C ILE A 409 8.32 17.32 3.76
N ARG A 410 7.01 17.10 3.56
CA ARG A 410 6.11 18.08 2.94
C ARG A 410 5.93 19.32 3.82
N ASN A 411 5.60 19.10 5.10
CA ASN A 411 5.44 20.15 6.10
C ASN A 411 6.16 19.77 7.38
N ASN A 412 7.11 20.61 7.80
CA ASN A 412 7.96 20.37 8.95
C ASN A 412 7.36 20.85 10.29
N SER A 413 6.07 21.20 10.29
CA SER A 413 5.34 21.63 11.47
C SER A 413 4.82 20.41 12.22
N ILE A 414 5.08 20.34 13.52
CA ILE A 414 4.66 19.26 14.40
C ILE A 414 3.84 19.79 15.57
N VAL A 415 2.96 18.94 16.09
CA VAL A 415 2.21 19.18 17.31
C VAL A 415 2.43 18.02 18.27
N TYR A 416 2.40 18.29 19.57
CA TYR A 416 2.57 17.25 20.57
C TYR A 416 1.30 16.42 20.70
N GLY A 417 1.44 15.10 20.50
CA GLY A 417 0.34 14.14 20.63
C GLY A 417 0.00 13.77 22.08
N GLY A 418 -0.52 12.57 22.28
CA GLY A 418 -0.86 12.05 23.60
C GLY A 418 -2.07 12.74 24.25
N GLY A 419 -2.97 13.31 23.45
CA GLY A 419 -4.13 14.09 23.92
C GLY A 419 -3.83 15.56 24.20
N SER A 420 -2.56 15.99 24.14
CA SER A 420 -2.18 17.37 24.45
C SER A 420 -2.75 18.37 23.43
N ALA A 421 -2.68 18.04 22.14
CA ALA A 421 -3.22 18.89 21.08
C ALA A 421 -4.75 19.04 21.22
N GLU A 422 -5.45 17.94 21.46
CA GLU A 422 -6.90 17.90 21.60
C GLU A 422 -7.38 18.68 22.85
N ILE A 423 -6.70 18.53 23.99
CA ILE A 423 -7.02 19.28 25.21
C ILE A 423 -6.75 20.78 25.02
N SER A 424 -5.62 21.14 24.40
CA SER A 424 -5.27 22.53 24.13
C SER A 424 -6.33 23.21 23.25
N CYS A 425 -6.80 22.52 22.21
CA CYS A 425 -7.91 22.99 21.37
C CYS A 425 -9.22 23.10 22.15
N SER A 426 -9.54 22.13 23.01
CA SER A 426 -10.76 22.18 23.84
C SER A 426 -10.81 23.44 24.69
N ILE A 427 -9.70 23.81 25.35
CA ILE A 427 -9.62 25.01 26.20
C ILE A 427 -9.75 26.29 25.36
N ALA A 428 -9.13 26.30 24.18
CA ALA A 428 -9.19 27.45 23.27
C ALA A 428 -10.61 27.67 22.73
N VAL A 429 -11.30 26.59 22.35
CA VAL A 429 -12.69 26.62 21.89
C VAL A 429 -13.62 27.03 23.03
N GLU A 430 -13.46 26.50 24.24
CA GLU A 430 -14.26 26.89 25.42
C GLU A 430 -14.11 28.38 25.74
N THR A 431 -12.88 28.90 25.72
CA THR A 431 -12.60 30.33 25.93
C THR A 431 -13.23 31.20 24.82
N ALA A 432 -13.32 30.69 23.60
CA ALA A 432 -13.97 31.38 22.49
C ALA A 432 -15.50 31.30 22.57
N ALA A 433 -16.05 30.19 23.06
CA ALA A 433 -17.47 30.00 23.29
C ALA A 433 -17.99 31.01 24.33
N ASP A 434 -17.26 31.24 25.42
CA ASP A 434 -17.61 32.24 26.45
C ASP A 434 -17.74 33.68 25.90
N ARG A 435 -17.09 33.98 24.78
CA ARG A 435 -17.18 35.29 24.12
C ARG A 435 -18.43 35.44 23.24
N HIS A 436 -19.07 34.34 22.86
CA HIS A 436 -20.25 34.33 22.00
C HIS A 436 -21.50 34.09 22.86
N PRO A 437 -22.31 35.12 23.16
CA PRO A 437 -23.53 34.91 23.93
C PRO A 437 -24.61 34.20 23.08
N GLY A 438 -25.30 33.20 23.65
CA GLY A 438 -26.53 32.64 23.08
C GLY A 438 -26.47 31.13 22.81
N VAL A 439 -27.22 30.68 21.80
CA VAL A 439 -27.32 29.25 21.44
C VAL A 439 -25.98 28.72 20.90
N GLU A 440 -25.18 29.58 20.28
CA GLU A 440 -23.85 29.24 19.75
C GLU A 440 -22.86 28.88 20.86
N GLN A 441 -22.98 29.47 22.06
CA GLN A 441 -22.19 29.11 23.25
C GLN A 441 -22.40 27.66 23.69
N ILE A 442 -23.60 27.13 23.47
CA ILE A 442 -23.98 25.77 23.90
C ILE A 442 -23.56 24.74 22.83
N ILE A 443 -23.32 25.20 21.60
CA ILE A 443 -22.97 24.36 20.45
C ILE A 443 -21.45 24.26 20.28
N CYS A 444 -20.73 25.38 20.41
CA CYS A 444 -19.27 25.44 20.43
C CYS A 444 -18.75 24.85 21.73
#